data_AF-G5EA35-F1
#
_entry.id   AF-G5EA35-F1
#
_cell.length_a   1.000
_cell.length_b   1.000
_cell.length_c   1.000
_cell.angle_alpha   90.00
_cell.angle_beta   90.00
_cell.angle_gamma   90.00
#
_symmetry.space_group_name_H-M   'P 1'
#
loop_
_entity.id
_entity.type
_entity.pdbx_description
1 polymer ?
#
loop_
_entity_poly.entity_id
_entity_poly.type
_entity_poly.pdbx_seq_one_letter_code
_entity_poly.pdbx_strand_id
1 'polypeptide(L)' 'MNKVRDENDTVMDKARVLIDLVTGKGPKSCCKFIKHLCEEDPQLASKMGLH' A
#
# COMPACT_ATOMS: atom_id res chain seq x y z
N MET A 1 5.85 -3.08 -17.55
CA MET A 1 4.94 -3.96 -16.80
C MET A 1 5.05 -3.61 -15.33
N ASN A 2 3.96 -3.18 -14.71
CA ASN A 2 3.90 -2.96 -13.27
C ASN A 2 3.59 -4.31 -12.61
N LYS A 3 4.58 -4.91 -11.94
CA LYS A 3 4.43 -6.22 -11.29
C LYS A 3 3.23 -6.34 -10.36
N VAL A 4 2.87 -5.24 -9.68
CA VAL A 4 1.69 -5.22 -8.82
C VAL A 4 0.43 -5.32 -9.68
N ARG A 5 0.28 -4.49 -10.71
CA ARG A 5 -0.98 -4.38 -11.48
C ARG A 5 -1.18 -5.47 -12.52
N ASP A 6 -0.09 -5.96 -13.11
CA ASP A 6 -0.13 -6.76 -14.33
C ASP A 6 0.11 -8.27 -14.09
N GLU A 7 0.65 -8.65 -12.92
CA GLU A 7 0.98 -10.05 -12.59
C GLU A 7 0.05 -10.65 -11.51
N ASN A 8 -0.97 -9.93 -11.05
CA ASN A 8 -1.89 -10.36 -9.99
C ASN A 8 -3.35 -10.23 -10.45
N ASP A 9 -4.17 -11.27 -10.24
CA ASP A 9 -5.53 -11.34 -10.79
C ASP A 9 -6.54 -10.56 -9.93
N THR A 10 -6.45 -10.68 -8.60
CA THR A 10 -7.41 -10.05 -7.69
C THR A 10 -6.88 -8.75 -7.07
N VAL A 11 -7.78 -7.86 -6.64
CA VAL A 11 -7.40 -6.65 -5.89
C VAL A 11 -6.65 -7.02 -4.59
N MET A 12 -7.03 -8.14 -3.96
CA MET A 12 -6.38 -8.63 -2.76
C MET A 12 -4.93 -9.05 -3.01
N ASP A 13 -4.67 -9.75 -4.11
CA ASP A 13 -3.31 -10.16 -4.48
C ASP A 13 -2.44 -8.94 -4.83
N LYS A 14 -3.01 -7.97 -5.56
CA LYS A 14 -2.36 -6.67 -5.85
C LYS A 14 -1.98 -5.94 -4.56
N ALA A 15 -2.92 -5.85 -3.60
CA ALA A 15 -2.67 -5.19 -2.32
C ALA A 15 -1.57 -5.91 -1.51
N ARG A 16 -1.60 -7.25 -1.47
CA ARG A 16 -0.57 -8.05 -0.80
C ARG A 16 0.82 -7.78 -1.36
N VAL A 17 0.99 -7.92 -2.68
CA VAL A 17 2.30 -7.69 -3.33
C VAL A 17 2.78 -6.25 -3.14
N LEU A 18 1.87 -5.26 -3.18
CA LEU A 18 2.22 -3.87 -2.92
C LEU A 18 2.76 -3.68 -1.49
N ILE A 19 2.08 -4.23 -0.49
CA ILE A 19 2.47 -4.12 0.91
C ILE A 19 3.82 -4.83 1.15
N ASP A 20 4.02 -6.02 0.59
CA ASP A 20 5.28 -6.76 0.70
C ASP A 20 6.44 -5.96 0.09
N LEU A 21 6.24 -5.36 -1.08
CA LEU A 21 7.24 -4.53 -1.75
C LEU A 21 7.57 -3.25 -0.97
N VAL A 22 6.57 -2.60 -0.38
CA VAL A 22 6.77 -1.39 0.44
C VAL A 22 7.52 -1.75 1.72
N THR A 23 7.15 -2.85 2.35
CA THR A 23 7.78 -3.35 3.59
C THR A 23 9.23 -3.76 3.35
N GLY A 24 9.52 -4.46 2.26
CA GLY A 24 10.88 -4.84 1.87
C GLY A 24 11.83 -3.66 1.59
N LYS A 25 11.29 -2.47 1.29
CA LYS A 25 12.09 -1.23 1.11
C LYS A 25 12.40 -0.52 2.43
N GLY A 26 11.81 -0.98 3.53
CA GLY A 26 12.08 -0.51 4.88
C GLY A 26 11.27 0.71 5.31
N PRO A 27 11.52 1.20 6.55
CA PRO A 27 10.61 2.10 7.26
C PRO A 27 10.33 3.42 6.54
N LYS A 28 11.33 3.99 5.86
CA LYS A 28 11.18 5.25 5.11
C LYS A 28 10.15 5.15 3.99
N SER A 29 10.08 4.01 3.31
CA SER A 29 9.09 3.75 2.26
C SER A 29 7.71 3.50 2.86
N CYS A 30 7.62 2.78 3.98
CA CYS A 30 6.36 2.61 4.71
C CYS A 30 5.76 3.96 5.14
N CYS A 31 6.57 4.87 5.70
CA CYS A 31 6.09 6.19 6.08
C CYS A 31 5.56 7.00 4.89
N LYS A 32 6.21 6.93 3.73
CA LYS A 32 5.71 7.59 2.50
C LYS A 32 4.40 6.98 2.02
N PHE A 33 4.30 5.65 2.05
CA PHE A 33 3.08 4.94 1.69
C PHE A 33 1.90 5.32 2.59
N ILE A 34 2.11 5.35 3.91
CA ILE A 34 1.09 5.76 4.88
C ILE A 34 0.62 7.19 4.62
N LYS A 35 1.55 8.14 4.42
CA LYS A 35 1.18 9.53 4.11
C LYS A 35 0.30 9.62 2.85
N HIS A 36 0.70 8.92 1.79
CA HIS A 36 -0.08 8.88 0.56
C HIS A 36 -1.44 8.20 0.75
N LEU A 37 -1.51 7.13 1.55
CA LEU A 37 -2.78 6.47 1.91
C LEU A 37 -3.72 7.43 2.65
N CYS A 38 -3.21 8.23 3.58
CA CYS A 38 -4.01 9.23 4.29
C CYS A 38 -4.59 10.30 3.36
N GLU A 39 -3.89 10.65 2.26
CA GLU A 39 -4.35 11.62 1.26
C GLU A 39 -5.35 11.01 0.28
N GLU A 40 -5.09 9.79 -0.21
CA GLU A 40 -5.90 9.12 -1.24
C GLU A 40 -7.16 8.44 -0.68
N ASP A 41 -7.07 7.83 0.51
CA ASP A 41 -8.19 7.14 1.17
C ASP A 41 -8.22 7.42 2.68
N PRO A 42 -8.74 8.60 3.08
CA PRO A 42 -8.88 8.97 4.49
C PRO A 42 -9.76 8.01 5.29
N GLN A 43 -10.74 7.36 4.65
CA GLN A 43 -11.64 6.41 5.32
C GLN A 43 -10.91 5.13 5.70
N LEU A 44 -10.10 4.59 4.79
CA LEU A 44 -9.25 3.45 5.08
C LEU A 44 -8.16 3.80 6.07
N ALA A 45 -7.51 4.96 5.93
CA ALA A 45 -6.53 5.45 6.89
C ALA A 45 -7.12 5.55 8.31
N SER A 46 -8.32 6.11 8.44
CA SER A 46 -9.06 6.18 9.70
C SER A 46 -9.35 4.79 10.30
N LYS A 47 -9.81 3.82 9.49
CA LYS A 47 -10.04 2.43 9.93
C LYS A 47 -8.76 1.75 10.42
N MET A 48 -7.61 2.13 9.87
CA MET A 48 -6.30 1.61 10.24
C MET A 48 -5.67 2.36 11.44
N GLY A 49 -6.33 3.39 11.99
CA GLY A 49 -5.78 4.23 13.07
C GLY A 49 -4.64 5.15 12.63
N LEU A 50 -4.52 5.37 11.32
CA LEU A 50 -3.52 6.24 10.70
C LEU A 50 -4.13 7.64 10.56
N HIS A 51 -4.12 8.41 11.65
CA HIS A 51 -4.53 9.82 11.69
C HIS A 51 -3.40 10.69 12.24
#